data_AF-A0A4R3YDE0-F1
#
_entry.id   AF-A0A4R3YDE0-F1
#
_cell.length_a   1.000
_cell.length_b   1.000
_cell.length_c   1.000
_cell.angle_alpha   90.00
_cell.angle_beta   90.00
_cell.angle_gamma   90.00
#
_symmetry.space_group_name_H-M   'P 1'
#
loop_
_entity.id
_entity.type
_entity.pdbx_description
1 polymer ?
#
loop_
_entity_poly.entity_id
_entity_poly.type
_entity_poly.pdbx_seq_one_letter_code
_entity_poly.pdbx_strand_id
1 'polypeptide(L)' 'MEKVKNTKKIVKLFGLGMLSTGLYGVLFINENQVLDITSHGHWAFVIPITIAFVISFAHGAFTSEFWDVLGIKAKK' A
#
# COMPACT_ATOMS: atom_id res chain seq x y z
N MET A 1 -3.63 -29.51 -6.69
CA MET A 1 -4.37 -28.21 -6.70
C MET A 1 -3.87 -27.23 -5.63
N GLU A 2 -3.48 -27.69 -4.44
CA GLU A 2 -3.00 -26.85 -3.33
C GLU A 2 -1.70 -26.08 -3.60
N LYS A 3 -0.69 -26.71 -4.21
CA LYS A 3 0.58 -26.04 -4.61
C LYS A 3 0.36 -24.82 -5.50
N VAL A 4 -0.52 -24.93 -6.50
CA VAL A 4 -0.83 -23.83 -7.44
C VAL A 4 -1.49 -22.65 -6.72
N LYS A 5 -2.30 -22.91 -5.70
CA LYS A 5 -2.95 -21.87 -4.89
C LYS A 5 -1.91 -21.08 -4.08
N ASN A 6 -0.92 -21.76 -3.49
CA ASN A 6 0.17 -21.11 -2.77
C ASN A 6 1.08 -20.28 -3.69
N THR A 7 1.42 -20.77 -4.89
CA THR A 7 2.20 -19.99 -5.85
C THR A 7 1.49 -18.69 -6.25
N LYS A 8 0.17 -18.74 -6.51
CA LYS A 8 -0.62 -17.53 -6.81
C LYS A 8 -0.62 -16.52 -5.67
N LYS A 9 -0.75 -16.98 -4.42
CA LYS A 9 -0.68 -16.12 -3.23
C LYS A 9 0.67 -15.44 -3.09
N ILE A 10 1.76 -16.18 -3.28
CA ILE A 10 3.13 -15.64 -3.22
C ILE A 10 3.35 -14.58 -4.30
N VAL A 11 2.95 -14.85 -5.55
CA VAL A 11 3.05 -13.85 -6.64
C VAL A 11 2.25 -12.59 -6.31
N LYS A 12 1.02 -12.75 -5.79
CA LYS A 12 0.19 -11.63 -5.36
C LYS A 12 0.84 -10.84 -4.22
N LEU A 13 1.43 -11.52 -3.23
CA LEU A 13 2.15 -10.90 -2.12
C LEU A 13 3.29 -10.02 -2.62
N PHE A 14 4.16 -10.56 -3.48
CA PHE A 14 5.28 -9.80 -4.04
C PHE A 14 4.80 -8.64 -4.92
N GLY A 15 3.76 -8.84 -5.74
CA GLY A 15 3.18 -7.76 -6.54
C GLY A 15 2.63 -6.62 -5.70
N LEU A 16 1.88 -6.93 -4.63
CA LEU A 16 1.35 -5.93 -3.70
C LEU A 16 2.45 -5.27 -2.86
N GLY A 17 3.51 -6.02 -2.51
CA GLY A 17 4.69 -5.49 -1.82
C GLY A 17 5.42 -4.47 -2.69
N MET A 18 5.72 -4.82 -3.95
CA MET A 18 6.35 -3.90 -4.90
C MET A 18 5.48 -2.67 -5.17
N LEU A 19 4.16 -2.84 -5.30
CA LEU A 19 3.23 -1.72 -5.44
C LEU A 19 3.29 -0.79 -4.22
N SER A 20 3.24 -1.35 -3.00
CA SER A 20 3.28 -0.58 -1.76
C SER A 20 4.59 0.18 -1.61
N THR A 21 5.72 -0.50 -1.81
CA THR A 21 7.06 0.12 -1.78
C THR A 21 7.19 1.19 -2.86
N GLY A 22 6.68 0.93 -4.07
CA GLY A 22 6.67 1.91 -5.15
C GLY A 22 5.87 3.16 -4.83
N LEU A 23 4.67 3.02 -4.24
CA LEU A 23 3.85 4.15 -3.82
C LEU A 23 4.53 5.01 -2.75
N TYR A 24 5.13 4.38 -1.73
CA TYR A 24 5.95 5.10 -0.75
C TYR A 24 7.16 5.76 -1.39
N GLY A 25 7.86 5.05 -2.29
CA GLY A 25 9.03 5.58 -2.99
C GLY A 25 8.69 6.82 -3.82
N VAL A 26 7.60 6.79 -4.58
CA VAL A 26 7.12 7.95 -5.35
C VAL A 26 6.77 9.11 -4.43
N LEU A 27 6.09 8.86 -3.30
CA LEU A 27 5.77 9.91 -2.33
C LEU A 27 7.03 10.58 -1.78
N PHE A 28 8.03 9.79 -1.36
CA PHE A 28 9.26 10.32 -0.77
C PHE A 28 10.15 11.03 -1.81
N ILE A 29 10.24 10.51 -3.04
CA ILE A 29 10.99 11.19 -4.11
C ILE A 29 10.40 12.58 -4.41
N ASN A 30 9.08 12.73 -4.28
CA ASN A 30 8.36 13.98 -4.55
C ASN A 30 7.96 14.72 -3.27
N GLU A 31 8.58 14.43 -2.12
CA GLU A 31 8.14 14.95 -0.82
C GLU A 31 8.11 16.48 -0.79
N ASN A 32 9.12 17.14 -1.35
CA ASN A 32 9.20 18.60 -1.38
C ASN A 32 8.05 19.22 -2.17
N GLN A 33 7.68 18.61 -3.30
CA GLN A 33 6.56 19.07 -4.12
C GLN A 33 5.22 18.82 -3.43
N VAL A 34 5.06 17.68 -2.77
CA VAL A 34 3.84 17.39 -2.00
C VAL A 34 3.70 18.36 -0.83
N LEU A 35 4.78 18.63 -0.09
CA LEU A 35 4.78 19.59 1.02
C LEU A 35 4.48 21.01 0.53
N ASP A 36 5.11 21.44 -0.57
CA ASP A 36 4.86 22.75 -1.17
C ASP A 36 3.36 22.92 -1.46
N ILE A 37 2.78 22.04 -2.29
CA ILE A 37 1.36 22.11 -2.68
C ILE A 37 0.43 22.06 -1.45
N THR A 38 0.75 21.24 -0.46
CA THR A 38 -0.13 21.01 0.70
C THR A 38 -0.03 22.09 1.78
N SER A 39 1.07 22.85 1.78
CA SER A 39 1.31 23.97 2.72
C SER A 39 0.57 25.25 2.35
N HIS A 40 0.07 25.38 1.11
CA HIS A 40 -0.66 26.57 0.63
C HIS A 40 -2.03 26.80 1.30
N GLY A 41 -2.50 25.89 2.17
CA GLY A 41 -3.75 26.03 2.90
C GLY A 41 -5.01 25.71 2.06
N HIS A 42 -6.15 26.26 2.44
CA HIS A 42 -7.47 25.97 1.82
C HIS A 42 -7.80 24.47 1.78
N TRP A 43 -8.25 23.96 0.63
CA TRP A 43 -8.62 22.56 0.41
C TRP A 43 -7.41 21.66 0.08
N ALA A 44 -6.17 22.18 0.15
CA ALA A 44 -4.98 21.40 -0.17
C ALA A 44 -4.77 20.19 0.76
N PHE A 45 -5.39 20.18 1.95
CA PHE A 45 -5.41 19.03 2.87
C PHE A 45 -6.04 17.76 2.26
N VAL A 46 -6.86 17.87 1.22
CA VAL A 46 -7.45 16.71 0.53
C VAL A 46 -6.38 15.86 -0.14
N ILE A 47 -5.28 16.48 -0.59
CA ILE A 47 -4.18 15.80 -1.27
C ILE A 47 -3.49 14.78 -0.33
N PRO A 48 -2.97 15.15 0.86
CA PRO A 48 -2.29 14.20 1.73
C PRO A 48 -3.28 13.14 2.28
N ILE A 49 -4.56 13.49 2.49
CA ILE A 49 -5.58 12.51 2.86
C ILE A 49 -5.78 11.46 1.74
N THR A 50 -5.89 11.91 0.50
CA THR A 50 -6.06 11.02 -0.66
C THR A 50 -4.85 10.11 -0.82
N ILE A 51 -3.63 10.67 -0.72
CA ILE A 51 -2.38 9.90 -0.74
C ILE A 51 -2.38 8.84 0.38
N ALA A 52 -2.74 9.24 1.60
CA ALA A 52 -2.81 8.33 2.74
C ALA A 52 -3.80 7.18 2.49
N PHE A 53 -4.97 7.44 1.93
CA PHE A 53 -5.94 6.39 1.58
C PHE A 53 -5.42 5.45 0.49
N VAL A 54 -4.86 5.99 -0.60
CA VAL A 54 -4.30 5.18 -1.70
C VAL A 54 -3.23 4.23 -1.17
N ILE A 55 -2.29 4.75 -0.36
CA ILE A 55 -1.25 3.95 0.28
C ILE A 55 -1.86 2.92 1.23
N SER A 56 -2.84 3.32 2.05
CA SER A 56 -3.50 2.44 3.02
C SER A 56 -4.23 1.27 2.34
N PHE A 57 -4.88 1.50 1.20
CA PHE A 57 -5.52 0.41 0.44
C PHE A 57 -4.51 -0.58 -0.12
N ALA A 58 -3.43 -0.08 -0.74
CA ALA A 58 -2.40 -0.94 -1.32
C ALA A 58 -1.64 -1.71 -0.23
N HIS A 59 -1.16 -1.00 0.81
CA HIS A 59 -0.43 -1.59 1.92
C HIS A 59 -1.30 -2.51 2.79
N GLY A 60 -2.59 -2.18 2.96
CA GLY A 60 -3.56 -3.02 3.64
C GLY A 60 -3.81 -4.32 2.88
N ALA A 61 -3.96 -4.27 1.55
CA ALA A 61 -4.09 -5.47 0.72
C ALA A 61 -2.82 -6.35 0.79
N PHE A 62 -1.64 -5.73 0.76
CA PHE A 62 -0.37 -6.43 0.98
C PHE A 62 -0.35 -7.14 2.33
N THR A 63 -0.65 -6.40 3.41
CA THR A 63 -0.62 -6.91 4.78
C THR A 63 -1.62 -8.05 4.98
N SER A 64 -2.81 -7.94 4.38
CA SER A 64 -3.79 -9.03 4.38
C SER A 64 -3.25 -10.30 3.74
N GLU A 65 -2.63 -10.21 2.56
CA GLU A 65 -2.04 -11.38 1.89
C GLU A 65 -0.81 -11.90 2.63
N PHE A 66 -0.03 -11.01 3.25
CA PHE A 66 1.14 -11.36 4.05
C PHE A 66 0.77 -12.27 5.22
N TRP A 67 -0.21 -11.87 6.03
CA TRP A 67 -0.70 -12.70 7.12
C TRP A 67 -1.30 -14.02 6.63
N ASP A 68 -2.04 -13.96 5.51
CA ASP A 68 -2.64 -15.14 4.88
C ASP A 68 -1.60 -16.18 4.41
N VAL A 69 -0.44 -15.73 3.90
CA VAL A 69 0.69 -16.59 3.50
C VAL A 69 1.42 -17.17 4.71
N LEU A 70 1.51 -16.41 5.81
CA LEU A 70 2.03 -16.92 7.09
C LEU A 70 1.06 -17.87 7.81
N GLY A 71 -0.17 -18.03 7.30
CA GLY A 71 -1.21 -18.86 7.92
C GLY A 71 -1.88 -18.21 9.12
N ILE A 72 -1.66 -16.91 9.34
CA ILE A 72 -2.25 -16.14 10.44
C ILE A 72 -3.56 -15.54 9.95
N LYS A 73 -4.67 -15.92 10.57
CA LYS A 73 -6.00 -15.40 10.26
C LYS A 73 -6.54 -14.61 11.44
N ALA A 74 -7.26 -13.53 11.13
CA ALA A 74 -8.01 -12.80 12.14
C ALA A 74 -9.01 -13.74 12.83
N LYS A 75 -9.11 -13.63 14.16
CA LYS A 75 -10.12 -14.34 14.93
C LYS A 75 -11.48 -13.76 14.55
N LYS A 76 -12.42 -14.63 14.16
CA LYS A 76 -13.83 -14.25 13.92
C LYS A 76 -14.47 -13.72 15.18
#